data_AF-A0A927ATP3-F1
#
_entry.id   AF-A0A927ATP3-F1
#
_cell.length_a   1.000
_cell.length_b   1.000
_cell.length_c   1.000
_cell.angle_alpha   90.00
_cell.angle_beta   90.00
_cell.angle_gamma   90.00
#
_symmetry.space_group_name_H-M   'P 1'
#
loop_
_entity.id
_entity.type
_entity.pdbx_description
1 polymer ?
#
loop_
_entity_poly.entity_id
_entity_poly.type
_entity_poly.pdbx_seq_one_letter_code
_entity_poly.pdbx_strand_id
1 'polypeptide(L)'
;MKKLLLVTFAVIGLLPYATFAQATTEYTWWNPIQSSFPVIEGQGWPASALQNPYDRLPAKVEKSVRTPVWNLSHNAAGLLIRFRASTDQVVVRYVVTGKKELPHMPATGVSGVDLYAVNSDGDALWCAGKYTFGDTIQYKFTGLEPNDTYHQKGREYRLYLPLYNSVKWLEIGVPTSVTLTPLPVRIEKPIVVYGTSIAQGACASRPGMAWPAILGRKLDRPVINLAFSGNGRLEKEIIDILPDIDANIYVLDCLPNLVAAAGTKPDELKEKITTSVKTLRQRKPDTPILLVEHAGYSDGGTNTIRRQQYNDANVVMEQAFAQLKGEGIKNLYILPYSAINMDTDATVDGTHPTDLGMQEYADAYERSIRKILNEPIGDVVTLKPRTQYRDARVYDWETRHREIMARVQSKPPRILFIGNSITHFWGGESTGATLRGADSWDAVMKPLDVLNLGYGWDRIENVLWRVYHGELDGYQAIQIALMIGTNNLQLNSDAEISNGLSFLVRAIQTRQPNADILLIGILPRRNEEARIAQLNQRIAQAAGELNVTFIQPGTVFLKSDGKIDESMFSDGLHPNAEGYRQLLTKLQPYLKPVEADSKRKK
;
A
#
# COMPACT_ATOMS: atom_id res chain seq x y z
N MET A 1 -68.75 48.48 -42.11
CA MET A 1 -69.63 48.01 -41.00
C MET A 1 -68.71 47.50 -39.87
N LYS A 2 -68.93 47.72 -38.56
CA LYS A 2 -70.04 47.29 -37.64
C LYS A 2 -70.23 45.75 -37.64
N LYS A 3 -70.28 45.01 -36.52
CA LYS A 3 -70.21 45.31 -35.05
C LYS A 3 -68.74 45.15 -34.53
N LEU A 4 -68.28 44.60 -33.38
CA LEU A 4 -68.75 44.00 -32.08
C LEU A 4 -67.52 44.17 -31.09
N LEU A 5 -67.53 44.37 -29.76
CA LEU A 5 -68.11 43.71 -28.55
C LEU A 5 -67.53 42.29 -28.26
N LEU A 6 -67.04 41.87 -27.07
CA LEU A 6 -66.89 42.39 -25.66
C LEU A 6 -65.39 42.33 -25.23
N VAL A 7 -64.83 43.14 -24.30
CA VAL A 7 -65.02 43.30 -22.82
C VAL A 7 -64.50 42.13 -21.95
N THR A 8 -63.34 42.37 -21.31
CA THR A 8 -62.88 41.96 -19.96
C THR A 8 -62.90 40.50 -19.52
N PHE A 9 -61.72 39.94 -19.21
CA PHE A 9 -61.42 39.49 -17.82
C PHE A 9 -59.91 39.46 -17.55
N ALA A 10 -59.48 40.07 -16.44
CA ALA A 10 -58.10 39.99 -15.96
C ALA A 10 -57.99 38.88 -14.91
N VAL A 11 -57.26 37.81 -15.23
CA VAL A 11 -56.88 36.77 -14.28
C VAL A 11 -55.37 36.73 -14.21
N ILE A 12 -54.81 37.42 -13.20
CA ILE A 12 -53.39 37.28 -12.86
C ILE A 12 -53.24 35.90 -12.23
N GLY A 13 -52.82 34.93 -13.03
CA GLY A 13 -52.50 33.59 -12.57
C GLY A 13 -51.28 33.63 -11.65
N LEU A 14 -51.52 33.66 -10.34
CA LEU A 14 -50.52 33.38 -9.32
C LEU A 14 -50.11 31.90 -9.42
N LEU A 15 -49.22 31.62 -10.38
CA LEU A 15 -48.46 30.39 -10.42
C LEU A 15 -47.68 30.26 -9.11
N PRO A 16 -47.94 29.23 -8.28
CA PRO A 16 -47.12 28.99 -7.12
C PRO A 16 -45.74 28.55 -7.64
N TYR A 17 -44.73 29.39 -7.44
CA TYR A 17 -43.34 28.95 -7.57
C TYR A 17 -43.12 27.85 -6.54
N ALA A 18 -43.11 26.60 -7.01
CA ALA A 18 -42.76 25.44 -6.21
C ALA A 18 -41.27 25.56 -5.84
N THR A 19 -41.01 26.26 -4.74
CA THR A 19 -39.69 26.33 -4.12
C THR A 19 -39.37 24.95 -3.58
N PHE A 20 -38.70 24.14 -4.41
CA PHE A 20 -38.05 22.91 -3.98
C PHE A 20 -36.98 23.27 -2.94
N ALA A 21 -37.40 23.32 -1.68
CA ALA A 21 -36.50 23.38 -0.54
C ALA A 21 -35.62 22.14 -0.62
N GLN A 22 -34.37 22.34 -1.03
CA GLN A 22 -33.44 21.24 -1.29
C GLN A 22 -33.17 20.54 0.04
N ALA A 23 -33.71 19.33 0.18
CA ALA A 23 -33.74 18.61 1.45
C ALA A 23 -32.33 18.50 2.03
N THR A 24 -32.11 19.14 3.18
CA THR A 24 -30.80 19.16 3.84
C THR A 24 -30.47 17.77 4.32
N THR A 25 -29.50 17.10 3.67
CA THR A 25 -29.12 15.74 4.07
C THR A 25 -28.58 15.74 5.50
N GLU A 26 -29.10 14.85 6.32
CA GLU A 26 -28.59 14.59 7.66
C GLU A 26 -27.41 13.62 7.59
N TYR A 27 -26.48 13.75 8.55
CA TYR A 27 -25.24 12.97 8.58
C TYR A 27 -25.08 12.23 9.91
N THR A 28 -24.75 10.94 9.83
CA THR A 28 -24.16 10.19 10.95
C THR A 28 -22.69 10.54 11.02
N TRP A 29 -22.23 11.08 12.16
CA TRP A 29 -20.85 11.47 12.39
C TRP A 29 -20.09 10.38 13.16
N TRP A 30 -18.92 10.02 12.66
CA TRP A 30 -17.94 9.17 13.34
C TRP A 30 -16.73 10.00 13.75
N ASN A 31 -16.35 9.91 15.02
CA ASN A 31 -15.10 10.45 15.54
C ASN A 31 -14.04 9.33 15.60
N PRO A 32 -12.96 9.39 14.80
CA PRO A 32 -11.97 8.32 14.72
C PRO A 32 -11.34 7.92 16.06
N ILE A 33 -11.13 8.86 16.99
CA ILE A 33 -10.49 8.58 18.29
C ILE A 33 -11.39 7.80 19.27
N GLN A 34 -12.68 7.62 18.94
CA GLN A 34 -13.64 6.83 19.72
C GLN A 34 -13.75 5.37 19.23
N SER A 35 -12.94 4.97 18.25
CA SER A 35 -12.93 3.61 17.70
C SER A 35 -12.36 2.60 18.71
N SER A 36 -12.92 1.39 18.77
CA SER A 36 -12.49 0.33 19.69
C SER A 36 -11.16 -0.34 19.31
N PHE A 37 -10.57 0.06 18.19
CA PHE A 37 -9.26 -0.38 17.68
C PHE A 37 -8.55 0.79 16.98
N PRO A 38 -7.21 0.73 16.76
CA PRO A 38 -6.48 1.81 16.10
C PRO A 38 -6.90 2.00 14.63
N VAL A 39 -7.26 3.22 14.26
CA VAL A 39 -7.73 3.64 12.91
C VAL A 39 -6.93 4.79 12.30
N ILE A 40 -5.97 5.35 13.04
CA ILE A 40 -5.07 6.42 12.59
C ILE A 40 -3.75 5.75 12.19
N GLU A 41 -3.54 5.58 10.88
CA GLU A 41 -2.33 5.03 10.29
C GLU A 41 -1.26 6.13 10.15
N GLY A 42 0.02 5.74 10.06
CA GLY A 42 1.16 6.66 9.96
C GLY A 42 1.79 7.04 11.31
N GLN A 43 1.27 6.52 12.44
CA GLN A 43 1.85 6.71 13.77
C GLN A 43 2.93 5.67 14.09
N GLY A 44 4.05 6.10 14.71
CA GLY A 44 5.14 5.21 15.12
C GLY A 44 4.94 4.51 16.47
N TRP A 45 3.99 4.99 17.28
CA TRP A 45 3.74 4.48 18.63
C TRP A 45 2.23 4.35 18.85
N PRO A 46 1.76 3.40 19.69
CA PRO A 46 0.34 3.25 19.98
C PRO A 46 -0.22 4.49 20.69
N ALA A 47 -1.52 4.76 20.52
CA ALA A 47 -2.19 5.94 21.07
C ALA A 47 -2.00 6.11 22.60
N SER A 48 -1.83 5.02 23.35
CA SER A 48 -1.53 5.03 24.80
C SER A 48 -0.14 5.57 25.18
N ALA A 49 0.74 5.80 24.19
CA ALA A 49 2.07 6.39 24.37
C ALA A 49 2.17 7.84 23.87
N LEU A 50 1.09 8.41 23.32
CA LEU A 50 1.04 9.78 22.78
C LEU A 50 0.48 10.77 23.83
N GLN A 51 0.71 12.07 23.63
CA GLN A 51 0.08 13.10 24.48
C GLN A 51 -1.32 13.47 23.93
N ASN A 52 -1.45 13.55 22.60
CA ASN A 52 -2.67 13.80 21.86
C ASN A 52 -2.87 12.70 20.79
N PRO A 53 -4.11 12.33 20.41
CA PRO A 53 -4.37 11.22 19.48
C PRO A 53 -3.79 11.37 18.07
N TYR A 54 -3.41 12.59 17.66
CA TYR A 54 -2.86 12.91 16.34
C TYR A 54 -1.36 13.26 16.37
N ASP A 55 -0.67 13.01 17.49
CA ASP A 55 0.77 13.25 17.61
C ASP A 55 1.59 12.22 16.80
N ARG A 56 2.78 12.65 16.38
CA ARG A 56 3.78 11.84 15.67
C ARG A 56 4.94 11.37 16.54
N LEU A 57 5.08 11.89 17.77
CA LEU A 57 6.08 11.44 18.76
C LEU A 57 5.42 10.99 20.06
N PRO A 58 6.05 10.07 20.83
CA PRO A 58 5.51 9.60 22.08
C PRO A 58 5.77 10.60 23.23
N ALA A 59 4.83 10.74 24.16
CA ALA A 59 4.90 11.67 25.30
C ALA A 59 6.19 11.52 26.13
N LYS A 60 6.79 10.32 26.15
CA LYS A 60 8.05 10.05 26.87
C LYS A 60 9.23 10.92 26.44
N VAL A 61 9.23 11.51 25.23
CA VAL A 61 10.37 12.31 24.73
C VAL A 61 10.18 13.83 24.80
N GLU A 62 9.04 14.32 25.29
CA GLU A 62 8.73 15.77 25.44
C GLU A 62 9.86 16.57 26.11
N LYS A 63 10.50 15.97 27.12
CA LYS A 63 11.56 16.62 27.92
C LYS A 63 12.99 16.39 27.39
N SER A 64 13.16 15.58 26.35
CA SER A 64 14.47 15.28 25.76
C SER A 64 14.65 15.90 24.38
N VAL A 65 13.61 15.92 23.53
CA VAL A 65 13.71 16.56 22.21
C VAL A 65 13.67 18.09 22.33
N ARG A 66 14.31 18.78 21.37
CA ARG A 66 14.28 20.24 21.31
C ARG A 66 12.84 20.73 21.14
N THR A 67 12.42 21.78 21.84
CA THR A 67 11.04 22.32 21.80
C THR A 67 10.47 22.54 20.39
N PRO A 68 11.24 23.01 19.37
CA PRO A 68 10.72 23.10 18.00
C PRO A 68 10.36 21.74 17.39
N VAL A 69 11.10 20.67 17.71
CA VAL A 69 10.79 19.29 17.26
C VAL A 69 9.53 18.79 17.96
N TRP A 70 9.40 19.00 19.27
CA TRP A 70 8.19 18.66 20.03
C TRP A 70 6.95 19.34 19.45
N ASN A 71 6.99 20.67 19.28
CA ASN A 71 5.89 21.45 18.75
C ASN A 71 5.48 21.01 17.33
N LEU A 72 6.45 20.65 16.47
CA LEU A 72 6.18 20.14 15.12
C LEU A 72 5.68 18.69 15.13
N SER A 73 5.87 17.93 16.20
CA SER A 73 5.36 16.55 16.32
C SER A 73 3.84 16.46 16.52
N HIS A 74 3.21 17.54 16.99
CA HIS A 74 1.76 17.66 17.06
C HIS A 74 1.09 17.89 15.69
N ASN A 75 1.85 18.14 14.62
CA ASN A 75 1.28 18.25 13.26
C ASN A 75 0.95 16.86 12.70
N ALA A 76 -0.20 16.69 12.05
CA ALA A 76 -0.69 15.40 11.57
C ALA A 76 -0.04 14.90 10.25
N ALA A 77 1.20 15.31 9.96
CA ALA A 77 1.87 15.07 8.68
C ALA A 77 2.04 13.57 8.38
N GLY A 78 1.54 13.13 7.23
CA GLY A 78 1.57 11.71 6.83
C GLY A 78 0.60 10.79 7.57
N LEU A 79 -0.22 11.31 8.50
CA LEU A 79 -1.27 10.51 9.13
C LEU A 79 -2.44 10.29 8.17
N LEU A 80 -3.03 9.10 8.24
CA LEU A 80 -4.05 8.60 7.33
C LEU A 80 -5.17 7.89 8.11
N ILE A 81 -6.42 8.12 7.72
CA ILE A 81 -7.58 7.39 8.27
C ILE A 81 -8.23 6.57 7.16
N ARG A 82 -8.55 5.31 7.46
CA ARG A 82 -9.15 4.34 6.52
C ARG A 82 -10.56 3.93 6.96
N PHE A 83 -11.50 3.88 6.02
CA PHE A 83 -12.88 3.41 6.25
C PHE A 83 -13.51 2.88 4.96
N ARG A 84 -14.62 2.12 5.04
CA ARG A 84 -15.46 1.70 3.90
C ARG A 84 -16.85 2.30 4.03
N ALA A 85 -17.43 2.76 2.92
CA ALA A 85 -18.78 3.29 2.87
C ALA A 85 -19.40 3.17 1.46
N SER A 86 -20.68 2.82 1.36
CA SER A 86 -21.47 2.89 0.13
C SER A 86 -22.19 4.23 0.06
N THR A 87 -21.50 5.28 -0.39
CA THR A 87 -22.06 6.64 -0.44
C THR A 87 -21.58 7.49 -1.60
N ASP A 88 -22.46 8.39 -2.02
CA ASP A 88 -22.24 9.48 -2.96
C ASP A 88 -21.64 10.75 -2.32
N GLN A 89 -21.60 10.82 -0.99
CA GLN A 89 -21.00 11.95 -0.28
C GLN A 89 -20.33 11.61 1.05
N VAL A 90 -19.19 12.24 1.28
CA VAL A 90 -18.44 12.22 2.55
C VAL A 90 -18.22 13.67 2.97
N VAL A 91 -18.49 13.98 4.23
CA VAL A 91 -18.17 15.28 4.82
C VAL A 91 -17.15 15.08 5.93
N VAL A 92 -16.13 15.94 6.00
CA VAL A 92 -15.13 15.92 7.07
C VAL A 92 -15.16 17.29 7.74
N ARG A 93 -15.30 17.33 9.06
CA ARG A 93 -15.27 18.57 9.86
C ARG A 93 -14.28 18.45 11.01
N TYR A 94 -13.49 19.49 11.25
CA TYR A 94 -12.37 19.45 12.19
C TYR A 94 -11.93 20.85 12.63
N VAL A 95 -11.20 20.93 13.74
CA VAL A 95 -10.54 22.16 14.21
C VAL A 95 -9.04 21.94 14.28
N VAL A 96 -8.28 22.95 13.87
CA VAL A 96 -6.81 22.99 13.97
C VAL A 96 -6.36 24.10 14.93
N THR A 97 -5.11 24.04 15.42
CA THR A 97 -4.62 24.94 16.49
C THR A 97 -3.77 26.11 15.98
N GLY A 98 -2.99 25.90 14.92
CA GLY A 98 -2.06 26.88 14.34
C GLY A 98 -2.64 27.65 13.14
N LYS A 99 -1.78 28.44 12.48
CA LYS A 99 -2.13 29.19 11.27
C LYS A 99 -2.61 28.27 10.15
N LYS A 100 -3.63 28.70 9.40
CA LYS A 100 -4.28 27.88 8.38
C LYS A 100 -3.39 27.69 7.15
N GLU A 101 -2.55 28.66 6.82
CA GLU A 101 -1.61 28.70 5.69
C GLU A 101 -0.21 29.23 6.06
N LEU A 102 0.74 29.10 5.13
CA LEU A 102 2.07 29.72 5.19
C LEU A 102 2.28 30.60 3.93
N PRO A 103 3.18 31.59 3.94
CA PRO A 103 3.38 32.50 2.80
C PRO A 103 3.79 31.83 1.47
N HIS A 104 4.23 30.56 1.53
CA HIS A 104 4.75 29.76 0.43
C HIS A 104 4.05 28.39 0.33
N MET A 105 2.99 28.14 1.11
CA MET A 105 2.26 26.86 1.12
C MET A 105 0.76 27.09 1.39
N PRO A 106 -0.14 26.60 0.52
CA PRO A 106 -1.57 26.95 0.58
C PRO A 106 -2.27 26.33 1.80
N ALA A 107 -3.38 26.92 2.21
CA ALA A 107 -4.20 26.44 3.34
C ALA A 107 -4.63 24.97 3.19
N THR A 108 -4.86 24.53 1.94
CA THR A 108 -5.18 23.15 1.57
C THR A 108 -4.07 22.16 1.84
N GLY A 109 -2.79 22.57 1.78
CA GLY A 109 -1.64 21.74 2.14
C GLY A 109 -1.33 21.81 3.63
N VAL A 110 -1.30 23.02 4.19
CA VAL A 110 -0.91 23.28 5.58
C VAL A 110 -1.93 22.71 6.58
N SER A 111 -3.22 22.99 6.33
CA SER A 111 -4.33 22.70 7.25
C SER A 111 -5.51 21.97 6.60
N GLY A 112 -5.38 21.49 5.36
CA GLY A 112 -6.43 20.77 4.66
C GLY A 112 -6.45 19.26 4.96
N VAL A 113 -7.43 18.58 4.38
CA VAL A 113 -7.50 17.11 4.29
C VAL A 113 -7.65 16.70 2.83
N ASP A 114 -7.27 15.47 2.50
CA ASP A 114 -7.26 14.98 1.12
C ASP A 114 -7.77 13.54 1.05
N LEU A 115 -8.69 13.26 0.13
CA LEU A 115 -9.45 12.01 0.10
C LEU A 115 -9.19 11.24 -1.20
N TYR A 116 -8.90 9.95 -1.06
CA TYR A 116 -8.84 8.99 -2.15
C TYR A 116 -9.83 7.84 -1.86
N ALA A 117 -10.58 7.41 -2.86
CA ALA A 117 -11.23 6.10 -2.84
C ALA A 117 -10.27 5.02 -3.37
N VAL A 118 -10.53 3.75 -3.08
CA VAL A 118 -9.91 2.60 -3.73
C VAL A 118 -11.02 1.72 -4.29
N ASN A 119 -10.91 1.38 -5.59
CA ASN A 119 -11.89 0.53 -6.27
C ASN A 119 -11.63 -0.97 -6.00
N SER A 120 -12.57 -1.81 -6.41
CA SER A 120 -12.51 -3.27 -6.26
C SER A 120 -11.34 -3.92 -7.01
N ASP A 121 -10.77 -3.24 -8.00
CA ASP A 121 -9.59 -3.66 -8.76
C ASP A 121 -8.27 -3.11 -8.20
N GLY A 122 -8.29 -2.40 -7.07
CA GLY A 122 -7.10 -1.91 -6.35
C GLY A 122 -6.56 -0.54 -6.81
N ASP A 123 -7.24 0.17 -7.72
CA ASP A 123 -6.82 1.50 -8.17
C ASP A 123 -7.26 2.61 -7.21
N ALA A 124 -6.35 3.54 -6.91
CA ALA A 124 -6.63 4.72 -6.08
C ALA A 124 -7.22 5.86 -6.93
N LEU A 125 -8.45 6.27 -6.60
CA LEU A 125 -9.21 7.31 -7.29
C LEU A 125 -9.27 8.57 -6.42
N TRP A 126 -8.81 9.71 -6.91
CA TRP A 126 -8.84 10.96 -6.13
C TRP A 126 -10.26 11.54 -6.04
N CYS A 127 -10.66 11.99 -4.85
CA CYS A 127 -11.98 12.57 -4.59
C CYS A 127 -11.87 14.09 -4.44
N ALA A 128 -12.37 14.83 -5.43
CA ALA A 128 -12.42 16.29 -5.36
C ALA A 128 -13.41 16.77 -4.28
N GLY A 129 -12.91 17.56 -3.32
CA GLY A 129 -13.70 18.12 -2.21
C GLY A 129 -13.90 19.62 -2.32
N LYS A 130 -15.13 20.10 -2.06
CA LYS A 130 -15.41 21.53 -1.82
C LYS A 130 -15.15 21.85 -0.35
N TYR A 131 -14.39 22.89 -0.05
CA TYR A 131 -13.92 23.17 1.31
C TYR A 131 -14.25 24.59 1.80
N THR A 132 -14.16 24.80 3.12
CA THR A 132 -14.34 26.10 3.77
C THR A 132 -13.48 26.17 5.03
N PHE A 133 -12.65 27.21 5.14
CA PHE A 133 -11.67 27.40 6.23
C PHE A 133 -12.17 28.34 7.33
N GLY A 134 -13.29 27.96 7.97
CA GLY A 134 -13.80 28.62 9.19
C GLY A 134 -13.00 28.23 10.44
N ASP A 135 -13.49 28.57 11.63
CA ASP A 135 -12.90 28.08 12.89
C ASP A 135 -12.96 26.56 12.98
N THR A 136 -14.12 25.99 12.61
CA THR A 136 -14.20 24.62 12.11
C THR A 136 -13.93 24.65 10.61
N ILE A 137 -12.94 23.89 10.16
CA ILE A 137 -12.68 23.62 8.75
C ILE A 137 -13.60 22.48 8.33
N GLN A 138 -14.20 22.60 7.14
CA GLN A 138 -15.09 21.58 6.57
C GLN A 138 -14.73 21.29 5.13
N TYR A 139 -14.71 20.00 4.77
CA TYR A 139 -14.59 19.48 3.40
C TYR A 139 -15.84 18.67 3.07
N LYS A 140 -16.40 18.85 1.87
CA LYS A 140 -17.54 18.11 1.32
C LYS A 140 -17.12 17.47 0.00
N PHE A 141 -17.00 16.15 0.01
CA PHE A 141 -16.81 15.32 -1.17
C PHE A 141 -18.20 14.83 -1.60
N THR A 142 -18.64 15.12 -2.83
CA THR A 142 -20.04 14.96 -3.26
C THR A 142 -20.11 14.55 -4.73
N GLY A 143 -21.07 13.70 -5.09
CA GLY A 143 -21.11 13.11 -6.43
C GLY A 143 -20.08 12.00 -6.61
N LEU A 144 -19.70 11.36 -5.50
CA LEU A 144 -18.92 10.12 -5.50
C LEU A 144 -19.79 9.00 -6.12
N GLU A 145 -19.17 8.04 -6.78
CA GLU A 145 -19.88 6.83 -7.19
C GLU A 145 -19.85 5.83 -6.01
N PRO A 146 -21.01 5.42 -5.46
CA PRO A 146 -21.06 4.70 -4.17
C PRO A 146 -20.43 3.30 -4.17
N ASN A 147 -20.38 2.65 -5.32
CA ASN A 147 -20.06 1.23 -5.48
C ASN A 147 -19.45 0.96 -6.85
N ASP A 148 -18.74 -0.17 -6.97
CA ASP A 148 -18.26 -0.67 -8.27
C ASP A 148 -19.18 -1.76 -8.83
N THR A 149 -18.89 -2.20 -10.05
CA THR A 149 -19.63 -3.25 -10.78
C THR A 149 -19.75 -4.60 -10.04
N TYR A 150 -18.85 -4.89 -9.11
CA TYR A 150 -18.77 -6.18 -8.42
C TYR A 150 -19.75 -6.30 -7.23
N HIS A 151 -19.99 -5.24 -6.45
CA HIS A 151 -20.70 -5.35 -5.17
C HIS A 151 -21.30 -4.03 -4.65
N GLN A 152 -22.38 -4.14 -3.88
CA GLN A 152 -23.01 -3.02 -3.16
C GLN A 152 -22.50 -2.94 -1.69
N LYS A 153 -21.18 -2.92 -1.52
CA LYS A 153 -20.49 -2.93 -0.20
C LYS A 153 -19.64 -1.69 0.06
N GLY A 154 -19.71 -0.69 -0.81
CA GLY A 154 -18.93 0.53 -0.74
C GLY A 154 -17.52 0.39 -1.31
N ARG A 155 -16.85 1.55 -1.45
CA ARG A 155 -15.42 1.64 -1.69
C ARG A 155 -14.67 1.79 -0.37
N GLU A 156 -13.38 1.45 -0.37
CA GLU A 156 -12.48 1.95 0.67
C GLU A 156 -12.18 3.43 0.42
N TYR A 157 -12.07 4.19 1.50
CA TYR A 157 -11.71 5.59 1.53
C TYR A 157 -10.48 5.80 2.42
N ARG A 158 -9.56 6.63 1.92
CA ARG A 158 -8.24 6.93 2.49
C ARG A 158 -8.12 8.45 2.64
N LEU A 159 -8.28 8.95 3.87
CA LEU A 159 -8.28 10.38 4.22
C LEU A 159 -6.93 10.79 4.85
N TYR A 160 -6.14 11.57 4.12
CA TYR A 160 -4.85 12.12 4.59
C TYR A 160 -5.08 13.42 5.39
N LEU A 161 -4.30 13.61 6.45
CA LEU A 161 -4.45 14.67 7.45
C LEU A 161 -3.46 15.85 7.27
N PRO A 162 -3.70 17.02 7.91
CA PRO A 162 -2.89 18.23 7.75
C PRO A 162 -1.37 18.07 7.89
N LEU A 163 -0.61 18.65 6.95
CA LEU A 163 0.86 18.53 6.90
C LEU A 163 1.59 19.44 7.89
N TYR A 164 1.01 20.58 8.25
CA TYR A 164 1.71 21.65 9.00
C TYR A 164 0.88 22.25 10.14
N ASN A 165 -0.15 21.52 10.59
CA ASN A 165 -1.02 21.96 11.68
C ASN A 165 -1.51 20.79 12.55
N SER A 166 -1.81 21.05 13.82
CA SER A 166 -2.29 20.04 14.77
C SER A 166 -3.80 19.91 14.72
N VAL A 167 -4.31 18.68 14.66
CA VAL A 167 -5.76 18.40 14.70
C VAL A 167 -6.23 18.35 16.14
N LYS A 168 -7.07 19.31 16.55
CA LYS A 168 -7.66 19.37 17.90
C LYS A 168 -8.78 18.33 18.07
N TRP A 169 -9.59 18.17 17.03
CA TRP A 169 -10.61 17.12 16.88
C TRP A 169 -10.99 17.02 15.40
N LEU A 170 -11.47 15.86 14.97
CA LEU A 170 -11.94 15.60 13.61
C LEU A 170 -13.08 14.58 13.62
N GLU A 171 -14.06 14.76 12.73
CA GLU A 171 -15.18 13.85 12.53
C GLU A 171 -15.46 13.66 11.03
N ILE A 172 -15.88 12.45 10.67
CA ILE A 172 -16.22 12.04 9.30
C ILE A 172 -17.71 11.69 9.28
N GLY A 173 -18.46 12.38 8.43
CA GLY A 173 -19.90 12.25 8.26
C GLY A 173 -20.27 11.57 6.93
N VAL A 174 -21.20 10.63 7.01
CA VAL A 174 -21.89 10.01 5.86
C VAL A 174 -23.41 10.20 6.02
N PRO A 175 -24.24 10.08 4.97
CA PRO A 175 -25.70 10.19 5.12
C PRO A 175 -26.23 9.24 6.19
N THR A 176 -27.29 9.61 6.91
CA THR A 176 -27.86 8.78 7.99
C THR A 176 -28.35 7.40 7.55
N SER A 177 -28.62 7.21 6.25
CA SER A 177 -28.93 5.92 5.61
C SER A 177 -27.72 5.04 5.29
N VAL A 178 -26.49 5.53 5.49
CA VAL A 178 -25.24 4.84 5.16
C VAL A 178 -24.52 4.37 6.41
N THR A 179 -24.09 3.10 6.42
CA THR A 179 -23.11 2.62 7.39
C THR A 179 -21.70 2.98 6.92
N LEU A 180 -20.98 3.76 7.74
CA LEU A 180 -19.53 3.87 7.68
C LEU A 180 -18.92 2.70 8.49
N THR A 181 -17.97 1.99 7.91
CA THR A 181 -17.21 0.92 8.58
C THR A 181 -15.74 1.37 8.73
N PRO A 182 -15.26 1.67 9.94
CA PRO A 182 -13.84 1.98 10.16
C PRO A 182 -12.95 0.80 9.76
N LEU A 183 -11.81 1.07 9.14
CA LEU A 183 -10.78 0.06 8.90
C LEU A 183 -9.63 0.23 9.90
N PRO A 184 -9.07 -0.86 10.43
CA PRO A 184 -7.89 -0.78 11.28
C PRO A 184 -6.66 -0.33 10.48
N VAL A 185 -5.64 0.12 11.19
CA VAL A 185 -4.31 0.31 10.63
C VAL A 185 -3.78 -0.99 10.01
N ARG A 186 -3.05 -0.87 8.90
CA ARG A 186 -2.33 -1.99 8.29
C ARG A 186 -1.25 -2.55 9.22
N ILE A 187 -0.96 -3.84 9.08
CA ILE A 187 0.00 -4.58 9.91
C ILE A 187 1.39 -4.67 9.28
N GLU A 188 1.48 -4.35 7.99
CA GLU A 188 2.68 -4.47 7.18
C GLU A 188 3.74 -3.46 7.64
N LYS A 189 4.98 -3.94 7.80
CA LYS A 189 6.08 -3.14 8.37
C LYS A 189 6.22 -1.79 7.62
N PRO A 190 6.24 -0.65 8.33
CA PRO A 190 6.21 0.67 7.71
C PRO A 190 7.55 1.08 7.11
N ILE A 191 7.50 2.01 6.15
CA ILE A 191 8.64 2.83 5.76
C ILE A 191 8.73 3.98 6.78
N VAL A 192 9.85 4.12 7.48
CA VAL A 192 10.04 5.18 8.48
C VAL A 192 10.93 6.27 7.89
N VAL A 193 10.36 7.45 7.66
CA VAL A 193 11.06 8.62 7.12
C VAL A 193 11.36 9.59 8.26
N TYR A 194 12.64 9.84 8.54
CA TYR A 194 13.08 10.95 9.37
C TYR A 194 13.74 11.99 8.47
N GLY A 195 13.26 13.24 8.52
CA GLY A 195 13.74 14.26 7.59
C GLY A 195 13.28 15.69 7.86
N THR A 196 13.37 16.51 6.83
CA THR A 196 13.26 17.99 6.90
C THR A 196 11.86 18.53 6.62
N SER A 197 11.73 19.82 6.30
CA SER A 197 10.48 20.44 5.81
C SER A 197 9.94 19.77 4.55
N ILE A 198 10.83 19.31 3.67
CA ILE A 198 10.47 18.67 2.40
C ILE A 198 9.66 17.39 2.65
N ALA A 199 10.20 16.48 3.47
CA ALA A 199 9.50 15.26 3.86
C ALA A 199 8.27 15.54 4.74
N GLN A 200 8.24 16.60 5.56
CA GLN A 200 7.02 16.99 6.28
C GLN A 200 5.90 17.45 5.31
N GLY A 201 6.28 17.90 4.11
CA GLY A 201 5.38 18.13 2.99
C GLY A 201 5.39 19.57 2.44
N ALA A 202 6.33 20.43 2.84
CA ALA A 202 6.46 21.76 2.23
C ALA A 202 7.02 21.62 0.80
N CYS A 203 6.33 22.02 -0.27
CA CYS A 203 5.09 22.82 -0.37
C CYS A 203 3.99 22.15 -1.20
N ALA A 204 3.67 20.90 -0.88
CA ALA A 204 2.58 20.15 -1.48
C ALA A 204 1.23 20.89 -1.38
N SER A 205 0.45 20.87 -2.45
CA SER A 205 -0.83 21.61 -2.55
C SER A 205 -1.93 21.09 -1.61
N ARG A 206 -1.83 19.82 -1.22
CA ARG A 206 -2.77 19.06 -0.35
C ARG A 206 -2.05 17.84 0.27
N PRO A 207 -2.49 17.32 1.43
CA PRO A 207 -1.83 16.21 2.13
C PRO A 207 -1.42 15.00 1.30
N GLY A 208 -2.25 14.55 0.36
CA GLY A 208 -1.92 13.40 -0.49
C GLY A 208 -0.80 13.66 -1.52
N MET A 209 -0.38 14.92 -1.72
CA MET A 209 0.72 15.30 -2.61
C MET A 209 2.07 15.48 -1.90
N ALA A 210 2.15 15.33 -0.57
CA ALA A 210 3.46 15.21 0.08
C ALA A 210 4.13 13.91 -0.38
N TRP A 211 5.43 13.93 -0.72
CA TRP A 211 6.10 12.77 -1.32
C TRP A 211 5.97 11.46 -0.50
N PRO A 212 5.95 11.45 0.85
CA PRO A 212 5.74 10.20 1.61
C PRO A 212 4.33 9.61 1.41
N ALA A 213 3.31 10.46 1.19
CA ALA A 213 1.95 10.02 0.90
C ALA A 213 1.81 9.49 -0.54
N ILE A 214 2.53 10.08 -1.51
CA ILE A 214 2.62 9.56 -2.88
C ILE A 214 3.31 8.18 -2.87
N LEU A 215 4.45 8.07 -2.18
CA LEU A 215 5.19 6.81 -2.00
C LEU A 215 4.35 5.73 -1.33
N GLY A 216 3.59 6.07 -0.28
CA GLY A 216 2.70 5.15 0.43
C GLY A 216 1.55 4.61 -0.44
N ARG A 217 1.11 5.35 -1.47
CA ARG A 217 0.18 4.82 -2.49
C ARG A 217 0.88 3.94 -3.52
N LYS A 218 2.06 4.34 -3.99
CA LYS A 218 2.86 3.59 -4.99
C LYS A 218 3.27 2.20 -4.50
N LEU A 219 3.70 2.10 -3.26
CA LEU A 219 4.11 0.85 -2.62
C LEU A 219 2.96 0.12 -1.92
N ASP A 220 1.78 0.76 -1.83
CA ASP A 220 0.59 0.37 -1.05
C ASP A 220 0.91 -0.13 0.37
N ARG A 221 1.85 0.54 1.04
CA ARG A 221 2.42 0.19 2.34
C ARG A 221 2.35 1.40 3.30
N PRO A 222 2.23 1.20 4.63
CA PRO A 222 2.31 2.31 5.59
C PRO A 222 3.62 3.09 5.49
N VAL A 223 3.53 4.42 5.59
CA VAL A 223 4.68 5.33 5.65
C VAL A 223 4.52 6.22 6.88
N ILE A 224 5.49 6.15 7.79
CA ILE A 224 5.52 6.96 9.01
C ILE A 224 6.43 8.16 8.73
N ASN A 225 5.83 9.35 8.78
CA ASN A 225 6.51 10.60 8.49
C ASN A 225 6.94 11.27 9.80
N LEU A 226 8.19 11.08 10.21
CA LEU A 226 8.82 11.75 11.35
C LEU A 226 9.71 12.92 10.89
N ALA A 227 9.24 13.67 9.90
CA ALA A 227 9.95 14.83 9.39
C ALA A 227 9.53 16.13 10.11
N PHE A 228 10.50 17.03 10.33
CA PHE A 228 10.33 18.24 11.13
C PHE A 228 10.97 19.45 10.42
N SER A 229 10.13 20.41 10.02
CA SER A 229 10.50 21.63 9.31
C SER A 229 11.66 22.40 9.95
N GLY A 230 12.80 22.50 9.24
CA GLY A 230 14.01 23.19 9.72
C GLY A 230 14.74 22.48 10.88
N ASN A 231 14.28 21.29 11.27
CA ASN A 231 14.55 20.68 12.56
C ASN A 231 14.84 19.16 12.50
N GLY A 232 14.85 18.52 11.33
CA GLY A 232 15.34 17.14 11.18
C GLY A 232 16.87 17.12 10.98
N ARG A 233 17.64 16.98 12.06
CA ARG A 233 19.11 17.19 12.06
C ARG A 233 19.91 16.03 12.63
N LEU A 234 19.39 14.80 12.52
CA LEU A 234 20.01 13.59 13.08
C LEU A 234 20.28 13.71 14.60
N GLU A 235 19.33 14.29 15.33
CA GLU A 235 19.37 14.39 16.78
C GLU A 235 19.30 13.01 17.46
N LYS A 236 20.17 12.80 18.45
CA LYS A 236 20.30 11.52 19.16
C LYS A 236 18.97 11.07 19.76
N GLU A 237 18.21 12.01 20.31
CA GLU A 237 16.95 11.77 21.01
C GLU A 237 15.82 11.28 20.08
N ILE A 238 15.92 11.56 18.77
CA ILE A 238 15.05 10.98 17.75
C ILE A 238 15.61 9.65 17.27
N ILE A 239 16.90 9.58 16.95
CA ILE A 239 17.57 8.35 16.50
C ILE A 239 17.44 7.20 17.51
N ASP A 240 17.53 7.49 18.81
CA ASP A 240 17.40 6.50 19.90
C ASP A 240 16.02 5.80 19.90
N ILE A 241 14.96 6.49 19.47
CA ILE A 241 13.58 5.99 19.47
C ILE A 241 13.09 5.45 18.12
N LEU A 242 13.72 5.77 16.99
CA LEU A 242 13.34 5.16 15.69
C LEU A 242 13.30 3.62 15.73
N PRO A 243 14.20 2.90 16.45
CA PRO A 243 14.14 1.45 16.58
C PRO A 243 13.00 0.90 17.45
N ASP A 244 12.20 1.74 18.11
CA ASP A 244 10.94 1.31 18.74
C ASP A 244 9.92 0.87 17.68
N ILE A 245 9.97 1.50 16.50
CA ILE A 245 9.13 1.19 15.34
C ILE A 245 9.73 -0.02 14.62
N ASP A 246 8.94 -1.04 14.27
CA ASP A 246 9.45 -2.19 13.51
C ASP A 246 9.40 -1.95 11.99
N ALA A 247 10.27 -1.06 11.51
CA ALA A 247 10.31 -0.64 10.12
C ALA A 247 10.69 -1.77 9.14
N ASN A 248 10.19 -1.67 7.92
CA ASN A 248 10.70 -2.38 6.76
C ASN A 248 12.01 -1.74 6.26
N ILE A 249 12.05 -0.39 6.28
CA ILE A 249 13.24 0.40 5.97
C ILE A 249 13.21 1.72 6.74
N TYR A 250 14.37 2.14 7.25
CA TYR A 250 14.58 3.50 7.76
C TYR A 250 15.16 4.37 6.66
N VAL A 251 14.65 5.60 6.53
CA VAL A 251 15.08 6.58 5.54
C VAL A 251 15.50 7.85 6.26
N LEU A 252 16.74 8.27 6.05
CA LEU A 252 17.37 9.43 6.71
C LEU A 252 17.59 10.55 5.69
N ASP A 253 16.59 11.43 5.55
CA ASP A 253 16.53 12.57 4.63
C ASP A 253 16.72 13.90 5.39
N CYS A 254 17.90 14.06 6.00
CA CYS A 254 18.18 15.18 6.93
C CYS A 254 19.14 16.25 6.38
N LEU A 255 19.82 16.01 5.24
CA LEU A 255 20.86 16.93 4.74
C LEU A 255 20.39 18.38 4.51
N PRO A 256 19.17 18.66 4.01
CA PRO A 256 18.69 20.05 3.83
C PRO A 256 18.57 20.87 5.13
N ASN A 257 18.71 20.27 6.31
CA ASN A 257 18.79 21.00 7.60
C ASN A 257 20.15 20.82 8.31
N LEU A 258 21.13 20.26 7.61
CA LEU A 258 22.48 19.93 8.10
C LEU A 258 23.63 20.50 7.25
N VAL A 259 23.35 21.07 6.06
CA VAL A 259 24.32 21.83 5.25
C VAL A 259 25.08 22.87 6.07
N ALA A 260 26.32 23.19 5.67
CA ALA A 260 27.22 24.07 6.43
C ALA A 260 26.64 25.47 6.77
N ALA A 261 25.65 25.95 6.02
CA ALA A 261 24.90 27.16 6.33
C ALA A 261 24.17 27.13 7.70
N ALA A 262 23.90 25.95 8.24
CA ALA A 262 23.33 25.75 9.57
C ALA A 262 24.37 25.80 10.72
N GLY A 263 25.66 26.00 10.40
CA GLY A 263 26.77 26.05 11.36
C GLY A 263 27.48 24.72 11.61
N THR A 264 26.95 23.60 11.11
CA THR A 264 27.55 22.26 11.22
C THR A 264 28.88 22.18 10.47
N LYS A 265 29.92 21.62 11.10
CA LYS A 265 31.21 21.35 10.42
C LYS A 265 31.17 20.03 9.63
N PRO A 266 31.98 19.85 8.57
CA PRO A 266 32.04 18.60 7.80
C PRO A 266 32.29 17.35 8.67
N ASP A 267 33.25 17.41 9.60
CA ASP A 267 33.55 16.29 10.50
C ASP A 267 32.38 15.98 11.45
N GLU A 268 31.72 17.02 11.98
CA GLU A 268 30.55 16.89 12.86
C GLU A 268 29.35 16.29 12.10
N LEU A 269 29.14 16.68 10.85
CA LEU A 269 28.13 16.09 9.98
C LEU A 269 28.43 14.61 9.71
N LYS A 270 29.68 14.28 9.41
CA LYS A 270 30.13 12.89 9.23
C LYS A 270 29.93 12.06 10.50
N GLU A 271 30.25 12.62 11.67
CA GLU A 271 30.05 11.98 12.98
C GLU A 271 28.55 11.76 13.24
N LYS A 272 27.68 12.73 13.00
CA LYS A 272 26.21 12.58 13.12
C LYS A 272 25.68 11.46 12.24
N ILE A 273 26.06 11.42 10.96
CA ILE A 273 25.60 10.39 10.01
C ILE A 273 26.08 9.00 10.45
N THR A 274 27.39 8.86 10.71
CA THR A 274 27.97 7.56 11.10
C THR A 274 27.48 7.06 12.45
N THR A 275 27.32 7.94 13.44
CA THR A 275 26.73 7.61 14.75
C THR A 275 25.26 7.23 14.61
N SER A 276 24.49 7.94 13.79
CA SER A 276 23.07 7.62 13.57
C SER A 276 22.86 6.20 13.03
N VAL A 277 23.63 5.82 12.01
CA VAL A 277 23.58 4.46 11.46
C VAL A 277 24.01 3.42 12.49
N LYS A 278 25.04 3.70 13.30
CA LYS A 278 25.52 2.81 14.36
C LYS A 278 24.46 2.58 15.46
N THR A 279 23.81 3.64 15.94
CA THR A 279 22.73 3.55 16.95
C THR A 279 21.53 2.78 16.41
N LEU A 280 21.11 3.01 15.16
CA LEU A 280 20.06 2.20 14.53
C LEU A 280 20.47 0.72 14.45
N ARG A 281 21.70 0.42 13.99
CA ARG A 281 22.22 -0.95 13.85
C ARG A 281 22.32 -1.72 15.16
N GLN A 282 22.51 -1.06 16.30
CA GLN A 282 22.51 -1.71 17.62
C GLN A 282 21.17 -2.37 17.97
N ARG A 283 20.04 -1.77 17.55
CA ARG A 283 18.68 -2.25 17.84
C ARG A 283 17.98 -2.91 16.63
N LYS A 284 18.47 -2.63 15.41
CA LYS A 284 17.94 -3.13 14.14
C LYS A 284 19.14 -3.56 13.25
N PRO A 285 19.72 -4.74 13.47
CA PRO A 285 20.91 -5.18 12.76
C PRO A 285 20.67 -5.34 11.25
N ASP A 286 19.56 -5.98 10.87
CA ASP A 286 19.29 -6.37 9.48
C ASP A 286 18.36 -5.41 8.72
N THR A 287 17.52 -4.60 9.40
CA THR A 287 16.58 -3.69 8.74
C THR A 287 17.33 -2.73 7.81
N PRO A 288 16.98 -2.63 6.52
CA PRO A 288 17.55 -1.65 5.61
C PRO A 288 17.58 -0.22 6.16
N ILE A 289 18.69 0.47 5.90
CA ILE A 289 18.83 1.92 6.12
C ILE A 289 19.18 2.56 4.78
N LEU A 290 18.38 3.54 4.37
CA LEU A 290 18.64 4.40 3.22
C LEU A 290 19.09 5.78 3.73
N LEU A 291 20.35 6.12 3.44
CA LEU A 291 20.83 7.50 3.52
C LEU A 291 20.41 8.24 2.25
N VAL A 292 20.05 9.52 2.36
CA VAL A 292 19.64 10.32 1.19
C VAL A 292 20.53 11.55 1.05
N GLU A 293 21.04 11.76 -0.16
CA GLU A 293 21.75 12.99 -0.53
C GLU A 293 20.78 14.17 -0.71
N HIS A 294 21.29 15.38 -0.54
CA HIS A 294 20.54 16.60 -0.77
C HIS A 294 20.19 16.69 -2.27
N ALA A 295 18.89 16.86 -2.58
CA ALA A 295 18.36 16.95 -3.94
C ALA A 295 18.75 18.25 -4.70
N GLY A 296 19.84 18.91 -4.31
CA GLY A 296 20.22 20.23 -4.79
C GLY A 296 19.30 21.36 -4.31
N TYR A 297 19.52 22.53 -4.91
CA TYR A 297 18.61 23.69 -4.88
C TYR A 297 18.47 24.18 -6.34
N SER A 298 17.28 24.55 -6.79
CA SER A 298 17.06 24.98 -8.19
C SER A 298 17.75 26.30 -8.54
N ASP A 299 17.92 27.21 -7.57
CA ASP A 299 18.76 28.41 -7.75
C ASP A 299 20.26 28.10 -7.74
N GLY A 300 20.69 26.84 -7.53
CA GLY A 300 22.10 26.43 -7.55
C GLY A 300 22.81 26.69 -8.89
N GLY A 301 22.08 26.88 -9.98
CA GLY A 301 22.66 27.35 -11.25
C GLY A 301 23.27 28.76 -11.15
N THR A 302 22.53 29.69 -10.52
CA THR A 302 22.87 31.12 -10.41
C THR A 302 23.51 31.48 -9.06
N ASN A 303 23.26 30.70 -8.01
CA ASN A 303 23.73 30.92 -6.65
C ASN A 303 24.85 29.93 -6.29
N THR A 304 26.09 30.32 -6.53
CA THR A 304 27.27 29.48 -6.29
C THR A 304 27.45 29.08 -4.82
N ILE A 305 27.04 29.94 -3.89
CA ILE A 305 27.11 29.67 -2.44
C ILE A 305 26.14 28.55 -2.07
N ARG A 306 24.88 28.63 -2.52
CA ARG A 306 23.88 27.57 -2.30
C ARG A 306 24.23 26.27 -3.04
N ARG A 307 24.86 26.35 -4.21
CA ARG A 307 25.43 25.17 -4.90
C ARG A 307 26.52 24.47 -4.08
N GLN A 308 27.45 25.23 -3.51
CA GLN A 308 28.53 24.65 -2.72
C GLN A 308 27.99 23.96 -1.45
N GLN A 309 26.98 24.55 -0.80
CA GLN A 309 26.38 24.01 0.43
C GLN A 309 25.82 22.58 0.28
N TYR A 310 25.12 22.26 -0.81
CA TYR A 310 24.62 20.90 -1.03
C TYR A 310 25.70 19.95 -1.57
N ASN A 311 26.63 20.45 -2.40
CA ASN A 311 27.76 19.66 -2.88
C ASN A 311 28.64 19.17 -1.72
N ASP A 312 29.03 20.06 -0.80
CA ASP A 312 29.85 19.72 0.38
C ASP A 312 29.13 18.70 1.29
N ALA A 313 27.82 18.88 1.51
CA ALA A 313 27.02 17.96 2.31
C ALA A 313 26.90 16.56 1.68
N ASN A 314 26.78 16.48 0.34
CA ASN A 314 26.72 15.21 -0.38
C ASN A 314 28.09 14.51 -0.37
N VAL A 315 29.20 15.23 -0.55
CA VAL A 315 30.56 14.67 -0.40
C VAL A 315 30.79 14.12 1.02
N VAL A 316 30.31 14.81 2.06
CA VAL A 316 30.38 14.29 3.44
C VAL A 316 29.51 13.04 3.63
N MET A 317 28.33 12.98 2.99
CA MET A 317 27.46 11.81 3.00
C MET A 317 28.11 10.60 2.31
N GLU A 318 28.71 10.79 1.13
CA GLU A 318 29.49 9.76 0.43
C GLU A 318 30.63 9.24 1.32
N GLN A 319 31.38 10.13 1.98
CA GLN A 319 32.47 9.75 2.89
C GLN A 319 31.97 9.01 4.15
N ALA A 320 30.82 9.40 4.70
CA ALA A 320 30.19 8.72 5.83
C ALA A 320 29.70 7.31 5.42
N PHE A 321 29.03 7.21 4.27
CA PHE A 321 28.60 5.94 3.70
C PHE A 321 29.79 5.01 3.42
N ALA A 322 30.82 5.50 2.72
CA ALA A 322 32.03 4.73 2.41
C ALA A 322 32.74 4.23 3.68
N GLN A 323 32.84 5.06 4.73
CA GLN A 323 33.36 4.63 6.03
C GLN A 323 32.52 3.49 6.63
N LEU A 324 31.19 3.64 6.71
CA LEU A 324 30.31 2.61 7.25
C LEU A 324 30.36 1.30 6.43
N LYS A 325 30.52 1.39 5.10
CA LYS A 325 30.74 0.22 4.24
C LYS A 325 32.08 -0.46 4.52
N GLY A 326 33.16 0.31 4.74
CA GLY A 326 34.48 -0.19 5.14
C GLY A 326 34.50 -0.81 6.55
N GLU A 327 33.71 -0.28 7.48
CA GLU A 327 33.44 -0.85 8.81
C GLU A 327 32.54 -2.11 8.75
N GLY A 328 32.13 -2.56 7.56
CA GLY A 328 31.37 -3.80 7.35
C GLY A 328 29.86 -3.68 7.55
N ILE A 329 29.30 -2.46 7.67
CA ILE A 329 27.86 -2.27 7.91
C ILE A 329 27.02 -2.80 6.73
N LYS A 330 26.15 -3.76 7.05
CA LYS A 330 25.23 -4.43 6.12
C LYS A 330 23.92 -3.64 5.94
N ASN A 331 23.24 -3.95 4.85
CA ASN A 331 21.91 -3.44 4.47
C ASN A 331 21.82 -1.90 4.57
N LEU A 332 22.91 -1.23 4.23
CA LEU A 332 23.06 0.21 4.17
C LEU A 332 23.17 0.64 2.71
N TYR A 333 22.35 1.61 2.33
CA TYR A 333 22.17 2.08 0.95
C TYR A 333 22.22 3.62 0.93
N ILE A 334 22.45 4.19 -0.25
CA ILE A 334 22.43 5.63 -0.50
C ILE A 334 21.51 5.92 -1.70
N LEU A 335 20.68 6.95 -1.60
CA LEU A 335 19.94 7.54 -2.72
C LEU A 335 20.67 8.82 -3.15
N PRO A 336 21.40 8.80 -4.29
CA PRO A 336 22.20 9.93 -4.69
C PRO A 336 21.37 11.05 -5.34
N TYR A 337 21.92 12.27 -5.32
CA TYR A 337 21.35 13.47 -5.94
C TYR A 337 20.91 13.21 -7.40
N SER A 338 21.76 12.53 -8.16
CA SER A 338 21.54 12.17 -9.57
C SER A 338 20.45 11.13 -9.83
N ALA A 339 19.94 10.45 -8.79
CA ALA A 339 18.80 9.53 -8.88
C ALA A 339 17.48 10.18 -8.43
N ILE A 340 17.55 11.30 -7.68
CA ILE A 340 16.42 12.19 -7.40
C ILE A 340 16.16 13.06 -8.64
N ASN A 341 17.20 13.74 -9.14
CA ASN A 341 17.21 14.49 -10.40
C ASN A 341 15.98 15.40 -10.57
N MET A 342 15.81 16.35 -9.64
CA MET A 342 14.73 17.34 -9.70
C MET A 342 14.87 18.27 -10.91
N ASP A 343 13.75 18.70 -11.48
CA ASP A 343 13.73 19.78 -12.47
C ASP A 343 14.03 21.16 -11.83
N THR A 344 14.30 22.18 -12.65
CA THR A 344 14.48 23.56 -12.18
C THR A 344 13.18 24.17 -11.68
N ASP A 345 12.04 23.87 -12.32
CA ASP A 345 10.71 24.35 -11.93
C ASP A 345 10.06 23.49 -10.81
N ALA A 346 10.78 22.51 -10.28
CA ALA A 346 10.29 21.58 -9.27
C ALA A 346 10.16 22.16 -7.84
N THR A 347 10.44 23.46 -7.62
CA THR A 347 10.42 24.12 -6.29
C THR A 347 9.65 25.43 -6.26
N VAL A 348 9.02 25.76 -5.12
CA VAL A 348 8.29 27.03 -4.91
C VAL A 348 9.23 28.20 -4.62
N ASP A 349 10.32 27.97 -3.89
CA ASP A 349 11.17 29.02 -3.28
C ASP A 349 12.68 28.74 -3.40
N GLY A 350 13.07 27.90 -4.35
CA GLY A 350 14.45 27.40 -4.49
C GLY A 350 14.78 26.19 -3.61
N THR A 351 13.92 25.83 -2.65
CA THR A 351 14.20 24.80 -1.62
C THR A 351 13.08 23.78 -1.44
N HIS A 352 11.83 24.22 -1.35
CA HIS A 352 10.68 23.39 -1.04
C HIS A 352 9.97 22.93 -2.33
N PRO A 353 9.78 21.62 -2.55
CA PRO A 353 9.17 21.13 -3.79
C PRO A 353 7.74 21.61 -4.03
N THR A 354 7.42 21.82 -5.31
CA THR A 354 6.04 21.86 -5.83
C THR A 354 5.45 20.44 -5.87
N ASP A 355 4.18 20.29 -6.26
CA ASP A 355 3.59 18.96 -6.53
C ASP A 355 4.37 18.16 -7.60
N LEU A 356 5.05 18.83 -8.54
CA LEU A 356 5.97 18.19 -9.50
C LEU A 356 7.18 17.60 -8.78
N GLY A 357 7.91 18.42 -8.00
CA GLY A 357 9.08 17.95 -7.27
C GLY A 357 8.73 16.89 -6.21
N MET A 358 7.55 16.97 -5.58
CA MET A 358 7.07 15.91 -4.68
C MET A 358 6.84 14.57 -5.40
N GLN A 359 6.38 14.61 -6.66
CA GLN A 359 6.23 13.43 -7.50
C GLN A 359 7.61 12.88 -7.91
N GLU A 360 8.57 13.73 -8.30
CA GLU A 360 9.95 13.35 -8.61
C GLU A 360 10.66 12.67 -7.42
N TYR A 361 10.55 13.26 -6.22
CA TYR A 361 10.97 12.64 -4.95
C TYR A 361 10.32 11.25 -4.79
N ALA A 362 9.00 11.14 -4.90
CA ALA A 362 8.29 9.89 -4.69
C ALA A 362 8.68 8.80 -5.71
N ASP A 363 8.94 9.16 -6.97
CA ASP A 363 9.44 8.25 -8.01
C ASP A 363 10.88 7.79 -7.74
N ALA A 364 11.77 8.69 -7.31
CA ALA A 364 13.15 8.36 -6.95
C ALA A 364 13.22 7.40 -5.74
N TYR A 365 12.41 7.68 -4.73
CA TYR A 365 12.32 6.85 -3.53
C TYR A 365 11.64 5.50 -3.84
N GLU A 366 10.62 5.45 -4.69
CA GLU A 366 10.03 4.18 -5.16
C GLU A 366 11.08 3.32 -5.87
N ARG A 367 11.82 3.86 -6.85
CA ARG A 367 12.87 3.14 -7.58
C ARG A 367 13.92 2.57 -6.62
N SER A 368 14.35 3.36 -5.64
CA SER A 368 15.35 2.94 -4.66
C SER A 368 14.82 1.86 -3.71
N ILE A 369 13.66 2.09 -3.09
CA ILE A 369 13.09 1.19 -2.08
C ILE A 369 12.67 -0.15 -2.73
N ARG A 370 12.07 -0.15 -3.92
CA ARG A 370 11.78 -1.40 -4.65
C ARG A 370 13.03 -2.22 -4.94
N LYS A 371 14.15 -1.57 -5.28
CA LYS A 371 15.44 -2.25 -5.47
C LYS A 371 16.01 -2.81 -4.17
N ILE A 372 15.84 -2.11 -3.05
CA ILE A 372 16.34 -2.51 -1.72
C ILE A 372 15.54 -3.68 -1.14
N LEU A 373 14.21 -3.67 -1.30
CA LEU A 373 13.30 -4.71 -0.77
C LEU A 373 13.10 -5.89 -1.74
N ASN A 374 13.69 -5.82 -2.93
CA ASN A 374 13.45 -6.74 -4.05
C ASN A 374 11.95 -6.85 -4.38
N GLU A 375 11.30 -5.69 -4.54
CA GLU A 375 9.88 -5.52 -4.87
C GLU A 375 9.70 -4.82 -6.24
N PRO A 376 10.33 -5.33 -7.32
CA PRO A 376 10.27 -4.70 -8.64
C PRO A 376 8.84 -4.63 -9.20
N ILE A 377 8.66 -3.78 -10.20
CA ILE A 377 7.44 -3.66 -11.01
C ILE A 377 7.79 -3.63 -12.50
N GLY A 378 6.83 -3.98 -13.35
CA GLY A 378 6.87 -3.75 -14.80
C GLY A 378 5.68 -2.92 -15.27
N ASP A 379 5.56 -2.69 -16.58
CA ASP A 379 4.64 -1.68 -17.12
C ASP A 379 3.19 -2.15 -17.34
N VAL A 380 2.96 -3.45 -17.53
CA VAL A 380 1.62 -4.03 -17.70
C VAL A 380 1.01 -4.47 -16.36
N VAL A 381 -0.32 -4.62 -16.32
CA VAL A 381 -1.07 -4.87 -15.07
C VAL A 381 -0.60 -6.12 -14.33
N THR A 382 -0.28 -7.20 -15.04
CA THR A 382 0.21 -8.46 -14.44
C THR A 382 1.57 -8.35 -13.74
N LEU A 383 2.27 -7.20 -13.88
CA LEU A 383 3.57 -6.89 -13.28
C LEU A 383 3.48 -5.78 -12.21
N LYS A 384 2.27 -5.34 -11.84
CA LYS A 384 2.02 -4.21 -10.93
C LYS A 384 1.23 -4.66 -9.70
N PRO A 385 1.86 -4.87 -8.53
CA PRO A 385 1.19 -5.38 -7.33
C PRO A 385 0.02 -4.48 -6.92
N ARG A 386 -1.15 -5.07 -6.71
CA ARG A 386 -2.38 -4.37 -6.30
C ARG A 386 -3.26 -5.21 -5.38
N THR A 387 -3.99 -4.54 -4.50
CA THR A 387 -5.09 -5.14 -3.72
C THR A 387 -6.30 -5.47 -4.62
N GLN A 388 -7.31 -6.14 -4.07
CA GLN A 388 -8.63 -6.28 -4.70
C GLN A 388 -9.72 -6.45 -3.64
N TYR A 389 -10.97 -6.17 -4.00
CA TYR A 389 -12.14 -6.33 -3.13
C TYR A 389 -13.33 -6.99 -3.88
N ARG A 390 -13.08 -7.58 -5.05
CA ARG A 390 -14.11 -8.09 -5.97
C ARG A 390 -15.03 -9.14 -5.35
N ASP A 391 -14.53 -9.90 -4.37
CA ASP A 391 -15.28 -10.97 -3.67
C ASP A 391 -15.92 -10.56 -2.33
N ALA A 392 -16.12 -9.25 -2.06
CA ALA A 392 -16.70 -8.70 -0.82
C ALA A 392 -18.13 -9.19 -0.47
N ARG A 393 -18.74 -10.05 -1.30
CA ARG A 393 -19.98 -10.77 -0.99
C ARG A 393 -19.75 -12.04 -0.18
N VAL A 394 -18.54 -12.61 -0.25
CA VAL A 394 -18.15 -13.89 0.36
C VAL A 394 -17.23 -13.67 1.56
N TYR A 395 -16.21 -12.80 1.43
CA TYR A 395 -15.28 -12.46 2.52
C TYR A 395 -14.57 -11.13 2.27
N ASP A 396 -13.93 -10.57 3.31
CA ASP A 396 -13.10 -9.38 3.21
C ASP A 396 -11.63 -9.77 2.92
N TRP A 397 -11.11 -9.33 1.77
CA TRP A 397 -9.82 -9.76 1.23
C TRP A 397 -8.63 -9.38 2.14
N GLU A 398 -8.65 -8.15 2.66
CA GLU A 398 -7.63 -7.63 3.58
C GLU A 398 -7.70 -8.31 4.96
N THR A 399 -8.89 -8.68 5.41
CA THR A 399 -9.06 -9.47 6.64
C THR A 399 -8.46 -10.86 6.47
N ARG A 400 -8.72 -11.55 5.35
CA ARG A 400 -8.07 -12.85 5.08
C ARG A 400 -6.54 -12.71 4.98
N HIS A 401 -6.02 -11.66 4.34
CA HIS A 401 -4.58 -11.41 4.31
C HIS A 401 -3.99 -11.32 5.72
N ARG A 402 -4.62 -10.56 6.62
CA ARG A 402 -4.17 -10.42 8.02
C ARG A 402 -4.31 -11.71 8.82
N GLU A 403 -5.35 -12.51 8.57
CA GLU A 403 -5.50 -13.86 9.15
C GLU A 403 -4.39 -14.80 8.67
N ILE A 404 -4.06 -14.80 7.38
CA ILE A 404 -2.95 -15.57 6.81
C ILE A 404 -1.60 -15.14 7.41
N MET A 405 -1.34 -13.83 7.52
CA MET A 405 -0.13 -13.29 8.13
C MET A 405 0.05 -13.78 9.58
N ALA A 406 -1.01 -13.73 10.40
CA ALA A 406 -1.00 -14.29 11.75
C ALA A 406 -0.82 -15.83 11.75
N ARG A 407 -1.43 -16.52 10.79
CA ARG A 407 -1.39 -17.99 10.65
C ARG A 407 -0.03 -18.54 10.21
N VAL A 408 0.73 -17.84 9.36
CA VAL A 408 2.09 -18.26 8.99
C VAL A 408 3.11 -17.97 10.10
N GLN A 409 2.93 -16.87 10.85
CA GLN A 409 3.78 -16.54 12.00
C GLN A 409 3.58 -17.50 13.18
N SER A 410 2.33 -17.88 13.47
CA SER A 410 1.99 -18.76 14.61
C SER A 410 2.23 -20.25 14.34
N LYS A 411 2.09 -20.70 13.09
CA LYS A 411 2.39 -22.07 12.65
C LYS A 411 2.99 -22.06 11.24
N PRO A 412 4.31 -21.88 11.09
CA PRO A 412 4.99 -21.92 9.80
C PRO A 412 4.62 -23.17 8.97
N PRO A 413 4.00 -23.03 7.79
CA PRO A 413 3.51 -24.16 7.01
C PRO A 413 4.64 -24.86 6.24
N ARG A 414 4.53 -26.19 6.07
CA ARG A 414 5.50 -26.95 5.27
C ARG A 414 5.38 -26.65 3.77
N ILE A 415 4.15 -26.63 3.26
CA ILE A 415 3.84 -26.50 1.84
C ILE A 415 2.78 -25.42 1.66
N LEU A 416 2.90 -24.62 0.61
CA LEU A 416 1.89 -23.62 0.23
C LEU A 416 1.17 -24.04 -1.05
N PHE A 417 -0.14 -23.85 -1.10
CA PHE A 417 -0.91 -23.89 -2.35
C PHE A 417 -1.49 -22.51 -2.65
N ILE A 418 -0.77 -21.74 -3.47
CA ILE A 418 -1.13 -20.38 -3.88
C ILE A 418 -2.04 -20.45 -5.11
N GLY A 419 -3.18 -19.75 -5.08
CA GLY A 419 -4.06 -19.69 -6.23
C GLY A 419 -5.32 -18.84 -6.04
N ASN A 420 -6.34 -19.18 -6.83
CA ASN A 420 -7.56 -18.40 -7.01
C ASN A 420 -8.79 -19.09 -6.36
N SER A 421 -10.01 -18.79 -6.83
CA SER A 421 -11.26 -19.43 -6.39
C SER A 421 -11.25 -20.96 -6.53
N ILE A 422 -10.56 -21.51 -7.54
CA ILE A 422 -10.38 -22.96 -7.71
C ILE A 422 -9.64 -23.56 -6.50
N THR A 423 -8.53 -22.96 -6.07
CA THR A 423 -7.82 -23.43 -4.87
C THR A 423 -8.66 -23.15 -3.61
N HIS A 424 -9.33 -21.99 -3.54
CA HIS A 424 -10.15 -21.61 -2.38
C HIS A 424 -11.29 -22.59 -2.10
N PHE A 425 -12.02 -23.02 -3.13
CA PHE A 425 -13.14 -23.94 -2.99
C PHE A 425 -12.72 -25.41 -2.79
N TRP A 426 -11.43 -25.73 -2.79
CA TRP A 426 -10.96 -27.10 -2.61
C TRP A 426 -11.18 -27.59 -1.17
N GLY A 427 -10.52 -26.97 -0.18
CA GLY A 427 -10.57 -27.38 1.23
C GLY A 427 -9.50 -26.68 2.08
N GLY A 428 -9.31 -27.13 3.32
CA GLY A 428 -8.24 -26.63 4.21
C GLY A 428 -8.59 -25.40 5.04
N GLU A 429 -7.60 -24.92 5.79
CA GLU A 429 -7.72 -23.76 6.69
C GLU A 429 -7.88 -22.44 5.90
N SER A 430 -8.52 -21.42 6.50
CA SER A 430 -9.21 -20.30 5.80
C SER A 430 -10.45 -20.74 5.00
N THR A 431 -11.24 -21.65 5.58
CA THR A 431 -12.48 -22.20 5.03
C THR A 431 -13.46 -21.11 4.57
N GLY A 432 -13.80 -21.10 3.27
CA GLY A 432 -14.88 -20.28 2.74
C GLY A 432 -16.26 -20.94 2.94
N ALA A 433 -17.33 -20.17 2.73
CA ALA A 433 -18.71 -20.68 2.78
C ALA A 433 -19.07 -21.69 1.66
N THR A 434 -18.14 -21.99 0.76
CA THR A 434 -18.28 -22.99 -0.31
C THR A 434 -17.04 -23.86 -0.34
N LEU A 435 -17.19 -25.12 0.06
CA LEU A 435 -16.19 -26.17 -0.09
C LEU A 435 -16.74 -27.21 -1.06
N ARG A 436 -15.94 -27.62 -2.04
CA ARG A 436 -16.32 -28.48 -3.16
C ARG A 436 -15.47 -29.74 -3.29
N GLY A 437 -14.33 -29.85 -2.60
CA GLY A 437 -13.43 -31.03 -2.65
C GLY A 437 -12.78 -31.37 -1.31
N ALA A 438 -13.42 -31.03 -0.19
CA ALA A 438 -12.82 -31.09 1.14
C ALA A 438 -12.41 -32.51 1.58
N ASP A 439 -13.11 -33.53 1.08
CA ASP A 439 -12.76 -34.95 1.23
C ASP A 439 -11.37 -35.27 0.65
N SER A 440 -11.12 -34.81 -0.58
CA SER A 440 -9.83 -34.98 -1.25
C SER A 440 -8.71 -34.15 -0.62
N TRP A 441 -9.03 -32.96 -0.11
CA TRP A 441 -8.07 -32.12 0.62
C TRP A 441 -7.67 -32.77 1.94
N ASP A 442 -8.63 -33.23 2.74
CA ASP A 442 -8.38 -33.84 4.04
C ASP A 442 -7.68 -35.20 3.93
N ALA A 443 -7.86 -35.93 2.82
CA ALA A 443 -7.19 -37.20 2.56
C ALA A 443 -5.68 -37.08 2.24
N VAL A 444 -5.21 -35.97 1.66
CA VAL A 444 -3.81 -35.83 1.18
C VAL A 444 -3.16 -34.51 1.56
N MET A 445 -3.79 -33.37 1.27
CA MET A 445 -3.18 -32.04 1.48
C MET A 445 -2.98 -31.73 2.97
N LYS A 446 -3.96 -32.07 3.80
CA LYS A 446 -3.94 -31.84 5.26
C LYS A 446 -2.88 -32.69 5.99
N PRO A 447 -2.73 -34.02 5.74
CA PRO A 447 -1.60 -34.81 6.25
C PRO A 447 -0.20 -34.29 5.88
N LEU A 448 -0.05 -33.56 4.77
CA LEU A 448 1.23 -32.98 4.34
C LEU A 448 1.54 -31.60 4.97
N ASP A 449 0.60 -31.03 5.74
CA ASP A 449 0.61 -29.64 6.22
C ASP A 449 0.71 -28.60 5.08
N VAL A 450 -0.17 -28.75 4.08
CA VAL A 450 -0.40 -27.76 3.02
C VAL A 450 -1.30 -26.64 3.53
N LEU A 451 -0.83 -25.39 3.49
CA LEU A 451 -1.67 -24.21 3.71
C LEU A 451 -2.33 -23.78 2.39
N ASN A 452 -3.65 -23.60 2.42
CA ASN A 452 -4.40 -23.04 1.29
C ASN A 452 -4.24 -21.51 1.27
N LEU A 453 -3.67 -20.98 0.18
CA LEU A 453 -3.54 -19.55 -0.12
C LEU A 453 -4.35 -19.17 -1.38
N GLY A 454 -5.49 -19.84 -1.53
CA GLY A 454 -6.51 -19.64 -2.55
C GLY A 454 -7.46 -18.50 -2.20
N TYR A 455 -7.53 -17.50 -3.07
CA TYR A 455 -8.38 -16.31 -2.90
C TYR A 455 -9.35 -16.18 -4.07
N GLY A 456 -10.65 -16.04 -3.79
CA GLY A 456 -11.65 -15.75 -4.80
C GLY A 456 -11.32 -14.47 -5.58
N TRP A 457 -11.51 -14.52 -6.91
CA TRP A 457 -11.15 -13.45 -7.86
C TRP A 457 -9.68 -13.01 -7.94
N ASP A 458 -8.73 -13.65 -7.24
CA ASP A 458 -7.31 -13.27 -7.35
C ASP A 458 -6.78 -13.47 -8.78
N ARG A 459 -6.02 -12.47 -9.23
CA ARG A 459 -5.23 -12.47 -10.46
C ARG A 459 -3.74 -12.51 -10.10
N ILE A 460 -2.86 -12.69 -11.09
CA ILE A 460 -1.39 -12.74 -10.91
C ILE A 460 -0.89 -11.57 -10.05
N GLU A 461 -1.36 -10.37 -10.37
CA GLU A 461 -0.94 -9.12 -9.75
C GLU A 461 -1.45 -8.92 -8.31
N ASN A 462 -2.48 -9.67 -7.89
CA ASN A 462 -2.93 -9.70 -6.50
C ASN A 462 -2.07 -10.64 -5.66
N VAL A 463 -1.68 -11.79 -6.23
CA VAL A 463 -0.70 -12.67 -5.58
C VAL A 463 0.65 -11.97 -5.46
N LEU A 464 1.07 -11.21 -6.48
CA LEU A 464 2.29 -10.39 -6.44
C LEU A 464 2.27 -9.37 -5.29
N TRP A 465 1.12 -8.74 -5.03
CA TRP A 465 0.94 -7.88 -3.85
C TRP A 465 1.13 -8.67 -2.55
N ARG A 466 0.45 -9.83 -2.41
CA ARG A 466 0.53 -10.68 -1.20
C ARG A 466 1.95 -11.20 -0.92
N VAL A 467 2.74 -11.47 -1.96
CA VAL A 467 4.17 -11.84 -1.84
C VAL A 467 5.00 -10.68 -1.30
N TYR A 468 4.80 -9.45 -1.77
CA TYR A 468 5.53 -8.27 -1.27
C TYR A 468 5.03 -7.79 0.11
N HIS A 469 3.78 -8.07 0.47
CA HIS A 469 3.17 -7.68 1.75
C HIS A 469 3.31 -8.75 2.84
N GLY A 470 4.01 -9.83 2.54
CA GLY A 470 4.70 -10.66 3.54
C GLY A 470 4.13 -12.04 3.80
N GLU A 471 3.17 -12.52 3.01
CA GLU A 471 2.61 -13.89 3.20
C GLU A 471 3.68 -15.00 3.05
N LEU A 472 4.82 -14.67 2.43
CA LEU A 472 5.99 -15.54 2.25
C LEU A 472 7.19 -15.14 3.13
N ASP A 473 7.07 -14.17 4.04
CA ASP A 473 8.18 -13.69 4.86
C ASP A 473 8.26 -14.41 6.22
N GLY A 474 9.48 -14.61 6.75
CA GLY A 474 9.71 -15.05 8.12
C GLY A 474 9.73 -16.57 8.37
N TYR A 475 9.54 -17.40 7.36
CA TYR A 475 9.63 -18.87 7.43
C TYR A 475 10.29 -19.46 6.18
N GLN A 476 10.50 -20.77 6.14
CA GLN A 476 10.96 -21.50 4.94
C GLN A 476 9.99 -22.64 4.64
N ALA A 477 9.27 -22.54 3.52
CA ALA A 477 8.50 -23.65 2.96
C ALA A 477 9.45 -24.63 2.25
N ILE A 478 9.09 -25.91 2.19
CA ILE A 478 9.83 -26.90 1.38
C ILE A 478 9.31 -26.97 -0.07
N GLN A 479 8.08 -26.52 -0.30
CA GLN A 479 7.45 -26.51 -1.62
C GLN A 479 6.35 -25.45 -1.72
N ILE A 480 6.20 -24.86 -2.91
CA ILE A 480 5.14 -23.92 -3.25
C ILE A 480 4.47 -24.37 -4.55
N ALA A 481 3.22 -24.83 -4.44
CA ALA A 481 2.35 -25.09 -5.58
C ALA A 481 1.65 -23.79 -6.00
N LEU A 482 1.81 -23.39 -7.27
CA LEU A 482 1.26 -22.14 -7.80
C LEU A 482 0.28 -22.41 -8.95
N MET A 483 -0.99 -22.06 -8.77
CA MET A 483 -2.06 -22.22 -9.77
C MET A 483 -2.88 -20.92 -9.89
N ILE A 484 -2.41 -19.99 -10.72
CA ILE A 484 -2.98 -18.65 -10.89
C ILE A 484 -3.04 -18.27 -12.39
N GLY A 485 -3.78 -17.21 -12.73
CA GLY A 485 -3.89 -16.68 -14.11
C GLY A 485 -5.24 -16.92 -14.80
N THR A 486 -6.09 -17.84 -14.32
CA THR A 486 -7.43 -18.09 -14.92
C THR A 486 -8.36 -16.86 -14.89
N ASN A 487 -8.12 -15.91 -13.97
CA ASN A 487 -8.86 -14.66 -13.84
C ASN A 487 -8.26 -13.52 -14.67
N ASN A 488 -7.08 -13.71 -15.26
CA ASN A 488 -6.46 -12.77 -16.21
C ASN A 488 -6.88 -13.05 -17.67
N LEU A 489 -7.37 -14.26 -17.99
CA LEU A 489 -7.76 -14.66 -19.35
C LEU A 489 -8.67 -13.64 -20.06
N GLN A 490 -9.66 -13.09 -19.36
CA GLN A 490 -10.64 -12.15 -19.95
C GLN A 490 -10.12 -10.71 -20.12
N LEU A 491 -8.90 -10.41 -19.66
CA LEU A 491 -8.37 -9.04 -19.53
C LEU A 491 -6.97 -8.87 -20.12
N ASN A 492 -6.18 -9.94 -20.21
CA ASN A 492 -4.79 -9.92 -20.60
C ASN A 492 -4.52 -10.90 -21.76
N SER A 493 -3.54 -10.54 -22.59
CA SER A 493 -2.98 -11.42 -23.60
C SER A 493 -2.17 -12.57 -22.99
N ASP A 494 -1.99 -13.64 -23.76
CA ASP A 494 -1.23 -14.83 -23.33
C ASP A 494 0.23 -14.50 -23.01
N ALA A 495 0.79 -13.46 -23.64
CA ALA A 495 2.13 -12.93 -23.35
C ALA A 495 2.18 -12.21 -22.00
N GLU A 496 1.21 -11.35 -21.68
CA GLU A 496 1.12 -10.70 -20.36
C GLU A 496 0.91 -11.71 -19.22
N ILE A 497 0.14 -12.78 -19.48
CA ILE A 497 -0.10 -13.84 -18.50
C ILE A 497 1.17 -14.66 -18.27
N SER A 498 1.87 -15.12 -19.32
CA SER A 498 3.12 -15.88 -19.18
C SER A 498 4.26 -15.03 -18.59
N ASN A 499 4.37 -13.76 -18.97
CA ASN A 499 5.34 -12.82 -18.40
C ASN A 499 5.01 -12.52 -16.93
N GLY A 500 3.73 -12.32 -16.60
CA GLY A 500 3.25 -12.11 -15.24
C GLY A 500 3.54 -13.30 -14.31
N LEU A 501 3.26 -14.52 -14.77
CA LEU A 501 3.63 -15.75 -14.05
C LEU A 501 5.14 -15.85 -13.85
N SER A 502 5.94 -15.52 -14.87
CA SER A 502 7.40 -15.54 -14.78
C SER A 502 7.96 -14.53 -13.76
N PHE A 503 7.34 -13.35 -13.70
CA PHE A 503 7.68 -12.30 -12.74
C PHE A 503 7.30 -12.69 -11.31
N LEU A 504 6.09 -13.23 -11.14
CA LEU A 504 5.60 -13.74 -9.86
C LEU A 504 6.46 -14.91 -9.34
N VAL A 505 6.86 -15.85 -10.19
CA VAL A 505 7.77 -16.94 -9.80
C VAL A 505 9.12 -16.38 -9.31
N ARG A 506 9.70 -15.37 -9.98
CA ARG A 506 10.95 -14.72 -9.52
C ARG A 506 10.76 -14.00 -8.17
N ALA A 507 9.61 -13.35 -7.95
CA ALA A 507 9.28 -12.77 -6.64
C ALA A 507 9.16 -13.84 -5.54
N ILE A 508 8.55 -14.99 -5.84
CA ILE A 508 8.45 -16.14 -4.92
C ILE A 508 9.84 -16.74 -4.64
N GLN A 509 10.66 -16.99 -5.66
CA GLN A 509 12.06 -17.44 -5.50
C GLN A 509 12.89 -16.48 -4.64
N THR A 510 12.61 -15.18 -4.70
CA THR A 510 13.30 -14.16 -3.90
C THR A 510 12.93 -14.22 -2.41
N ARG A 511 11.67 -14.52 -2.08
CA ARG A 511 11.22 -14.65 -0.67
C ARG A 511 11.41 -16.05 -0.09
N GLN A 512 11.39 -17.08 -0.94
CA GLN A 512 11.45 -18.49 -0.56
C GLN A 512 12.52 -19.23 -1.40
N PRO A 513 13.81 -18.86 -1.29
CA PRO A 513 14.89 -19.36 -2.17
C PRO A 513 15.23 -20.85 -2.00
N ASN A 514 14.75 -21.48 -0.93
CA ASN A 514 14.96 -22.90 -0.63
C ASN A 514 13.73 -23.78 -0.97
N ALA A 515 12.62 -23.20 -1.46
CA ALA A 515 11.38 -23.92 -1.69
C ALA A 515 11.29 -24.42 -3.14
N ASP A 516 10.98 -25.71 -3.34
CA ASP A 516 10.71 -26.22 -4.68
C ASP A 516 9.40 -25.64 -5.22
N ILE A 517 9.47 -24.91 -6.34
CA ILE A 517 8.28 -24.34 -6.98
C ILE A 517 7.69 -25.34 -7.98
N LEU A 518 6.41 -25.65 -7.78
CA LEU A 518 5.58 -26.48 -8.64
C LEU A 518 4.57 -25.56 -9.36
N LEU A 519 4.91 -25.14 -10.57
CA LEU A 519 4.05 -24.31 -11.41
C LEU A 519 3.00 -25.18 -12.10
N ILE A 520 1.74 -24.95 -11.75
CA ILE A 520 0.60 -25.72 -12.25
C ILE A 520 -0.03 -24.95 -13.40
N GLY A 521 -0.09 -25.58 -14.58
CA GLY A 521 -0.76 -25.03 -15.75
C GLY A 521 -2.23 -24.68 -15.47
N ILE A 522 -2.71 -23.61 -16.10
CA ILE A 522 -4.10 -23.16 -15.97
C ILE A 522 -5.03 -24.31 -16.38
N LEU A 523 -5.99 -24.64 -15.51
CA LEU A 523 -6.92 -25.74 -15.75
C LEU A 523 -7.85 -25.39 -16.93
N PRO A 524 -8.17 -26.35 -17.81
CA PRO A 524 -9.19 -26.15 -18.84
C PRO A 524 -10.53 -25.72 -18.24
N ARG A 525 -11.19 -24.77 -18.90
CA ARG A 525 -12.54 -24.29 -18.59
C ARG A 525 -13.36 -24.19 -19.87
N ARG A 526 -14.69 -24.27 -19.74
CA ARG A 526 -15.65 -24.21 -20.85
C ARG A 526 -15.34 -23.05 -21.80
N ASN A 527 -15.21 -23.37 -23.09
CA ASN A 527 -14.98 -22.46 -24.21
C ASN A 527 -13.60 -21.79 -24.32
N GLU A 528 -12.68 -22.01 -23.38
CA GLU A 528 -11.30 -21.48 -23.42
C GLU A 528 -10.26 -22.59 -23.65
N GLU A 529 -10.68 -23.83 -23.90
CA GLU A 529 -9.81 -25.03 -23.82
C GLU A 529 -8.62 -24.96 -24.80
N ALA A 530 -8.88 -24.54 -26.03
CA ALA A 530 -7.85 -24.41 -27.07
C ALA A 530 -6.83 -23.30 -26.76
N ARG A 531 -7.29 -22.17 -26.20
CA ARG A 531 -6.41 -21.07 -25.78
C ARG A 531 -5.57 -21.47 -24.58
N ILE A 532 -6.20 -22.09 -23.57
CA ILE A 532 -5.51 -22.57 -22.37
C ILE A 532 -4.46 -23.65 -22.71
N ALA A 533 -4.71 -24.50 -23.72
CA ALA A 533 -3.71 -25.43 -24.22
C ALA A 533 -2.47 -24.72 -24.80
N GLN A 534 -2.65 -23.68 -25.63
CA GLN A 534 -1.56 -22.88 -26.20
C GLN A 534 -0.82 -22.06 -25.14
N LEU A 535 -1.56 -21.44 -24.21
CA LEU A 535 -1.00 -20.69 -23.09
C LEU A 535 -0.21 -21.59 -22.14
N ASN A 536 -0.67 -22.81 -21.86
CA ASN A 536 0.08 -23.76 -21.04
C ASN A 536 1.41 -24.21 -21.68
N GLN A 537 1.52 -24.23 -23.02
CA GLN A 537 2.81 -24.44 -23.68
C GLN A 537 3.80 -23.29 -23.40
N ARG A 538 3.33 -22.04 -23.42
CA ARG A 538 4.13 -20.86 -23.03
C ARG A 538 4.54 -20.89 -21.56
N ILE A 539 3.63 -21.31 -20.68
CA ILE A 539 3.90 -21.45 -19.23
C ILE A 539 4.92 -22.57 -18.98
N ALA A 540 4.84 -23.68 -19.71
CA ALA A 540 5.82 -24.78 -19.64
C ALA A 540 7.23 -24.34 -20.08
N GLN A 541 7.33 -23.57 -21.17
CA GLN A 541 8.60 -22.98 -21.61
C GLN A 541 9.18 -22.05 -20.52
N ALA A 542 8.36 -21.11 -20.03
CA ALA A 542 8.76 -20.17 -18.99
C ALA A 542 9.23 -20.88 -17.71
N ALA A 543 8.59 -21.98 -17.31
CA ALA A 543 9.01 -22.78 -16.17
C ALA A 543 10.43 -23.34 -16.34
N GLY A 544 10.78 -23.81 -17.55
CA GLY A 544 12.13 -24.26 -17.89
C GLY A 544 13.16 -23.13 -17.82
N GLU A 545 12.83 -21.95 -18.35
CA GLU A 545 13.66 -20.73 -18.27
C GLU A 545 13.85 -20.22 -16.83
N LEU A 546 12.95 -20.58 -15.91
CA LEU A 546 12.98 -20.24 -14.49
C LEU A 546 13.58 -21.36 -13.61
N ASN A 547 13.89 -22.51 -14.21
CA ASN A 547 14.31 -23.75 -13.55
C ASN A 547 13.35 -24.20 -12.42
N VAL A 548 12.04 -24.19 -12.70
CA VAL A 548 10.98 -24.67 -11.78
C VAL A 548 10.19 -25.82 -12.41
N THR A 549 9.57 -26.67 -11.58
CA THR A 549 8.83 -27.84 -12.08
C THR A 549 7.48 -27.41 -12.65
N PHE A 550 7.21 -27.68 -13.93
CA PHE A 550 5.89 -27.51 -14.53
C PHE A 550 5.09 -28.81 -14.56
N ILE A 551 3.80 -28.74 -14.25
CA ILE A 551 2.84 -29.82 -14.48
C ILE A 551 1.52 -29.31 -15.06
N GLN A 552 0.87 -30.13 -15.89
CA GLN A 552 -0.44 -29.82 -16.48
C GLN A 552 -1.50 -30.85 -16.04
N PRO A 553 -1.82 -30.95 -14.73
CA PRO A 553 -2.72 -31.98 -14.20
C PRO A 553 -4.17 -31.82 -14.71
N GLY A 554 -4.54 -30.62 -15.16
CA GLY A 554 -5.84 -30.32 -15.75
C GLY A 554 -6.17 -31.06 -17.06
N THR A 555 -5.23 -31.82 -17.65
CA THR A 555 -5.58 -32.73 -18.77
C THR A 555 -6.54 -33.83 -18.35
N VAL A 556 -6.65 -34.14 -17.04
CA VAL A 556 -7.63 -35.12 -16.52
C VAL A 556 -9.09 -34.70 -16.74
N PHE A 557 -9.33 -33.40 -16.95
CA PHE A 557 -10.66 -32.86 -17.24
C PHE A 557 -11.06 -32.95 -18.72
N LEU A 558 -10.18 -33.41 -19.61
CA LEU A 558 -10.43 -33.38 -21.05
C LEU A 558 -10.91 -34.73 -21.58
N LYS A 559 -11.99 -34.69 -22.35
CA LYS A 559 -12.44 -35.80 -23.20
C LYS A 559 -11.54 -35.92 -24.44
N SER A 560 -11.69 -37.02 -25.18
CA SER A 560 -10.95 -37.29 -26.42
C SER A 560 -11.18 -36.26 -27.55
N ASP A 561 -12.22 -35.43 -27.46
CA ASP A 561 -12.51 -34.32 -28.38
C ASP A 561 -11.83 -33.00 -27.96
N GLY A 562 -11.04 -32.99 -26.88
CA GLY A 562 -10.36 -31.80 -26.36
C GLY A 562 -11.26 -30.82 -25.61
N LYS A 563 -12.55 -31.16 -25.39
CA LYS A 563 -13.47 -30.38 -24.55
C LYS A 563 -13.50 -30.92 -23.12
N ILE A 564 -13.85 -30.05 -22.17
CA ILE A 564 -14.00 -30.46 -20.77
C ILE A 564 -15.11 -31.52 -20.59
N ASP A 565 -14.90 -32.47 -19.68
CA ASP A 565 -15.98 -33.26 -19.10
C ASP A 565 -16.73 -32.41 -18.08
N GLU A 566 -17.87 -31.87 -18.51
CA GLU A 566 -18.76 -31.03 -17.71
C GLU A 566 -19.21 -31.70 -16.39
N SER A 567 -19.21 -33.05 -16.32
CA SER A 567 -19.58 -33.78 -15.10
C SER A 567 -18.56 -33.67 -13.97
N MET A 568 -17.35 -33.18 -14.25
CA MET A 568 -16.30 -32.92 -13.25
C MET A 568 -16.34 -31.49 -12.67
N PHE A 569 -17.21 -30.61 -13.19
CA PHE A 569 -17.33 -29.21 -12.76
C PHE A 569 -18.69 -28.94 -12.07
N SER A 570 -18.86 -27.76 -11.49
CA SER A 570 -20.20 -27.26 -11.09
C SER A 570 -20.74 -26.16 -12.01
N ASP A 571 -19.84 -25.48 -12.75
CA ASP A 571 -20.15 -24.29 -13.54
C ASP A 571 -19.34 -24.20 -14.85
N GLY A 572 -18.46 -25.17 -15.12
CA GLY A 572 -17.55 -25.20 -16.27
C GLY A 572 -16.21 -24.48 -16.04
N LEU A 573 -15.92 -24.01 -14.82
CA LEU A 573 -14.64 -23.41 -14.41
C LEU A 573 -14.10 -24.06 -13.12
N HIS A 574 -14.94 -24.19 -12.11
CA HIS A 574 -14.57 -24.76 -10.81
C HIS A 574 -14.92 -26.25 -10.77
N PRO A 575 -13.97 -27.13 -10.43
CA PRO A 575 -14.24 -28.54 -10.21
C PRO A 575 -15.31 -28.78 -9.13
N ASN A 576 -15.98 -29.92 -9.22
CA ASN A 576 -16.77 -30.50 -8.14
C ASN A 576 -15.93 -31.55 -7.37
N ALA A 577 -16.54 -32.29 -6.43
CA ALA A 577 -15.81 -33.24 -5.58
C ALA A 577 -15.06 -34.31 -6.38
N GLU A 578 -15.66 -34.86 -7.44
CA GLU A 578 -14.97 -35.83 -8.30
C GLU A 578 -13.86 -35.15 -9.11
N GLY A 579 -14.12 -33.96 -9.65
CA GLY A 579 -13.10 -33.18 -10.33
C GLY A 579 -11.86 -32.86 -9.47
N TYR A 580 -12.04 -32.58 -8.17
CA TYR A 580 -10.93 -32.38 -7.25
C TYR A 580 -10.19 -33.68 -6.92
N ARG A 581 -10.88 -34.83 -6.80
CA ARG A 581 -10.22 -36.15 -6.66
C ARG A 581 -9.37 -36.45 -7.89
N GLN A 582 -9.92 -36.29 -9.09
CA GLN A 582 -9.21 -36.53 -10.35
C GLN A 582 -7.98 -35.61 -10.49
N LEU A 583 -8.12 -34.32 -10.19
CA LEU A 583 -7.01 -33.36 -10.13
C LEU A 583 -5.93 -33.79 -9.13
N LEU A 584 -6.33 -34.26 -7.94
CA LEU A 584 -5.43 -34.74 -6.91
C LEU A 584 -4.59 -35.94 -7.38
N THR A 585 -5.16 -36.90 -8.12
CA THR A 585 -4.39 -38.06 -8.63
C THR A 585 -3.20 -37.66 -9.51
N LYS A 586 -3.31 -36.52 -10.22
CA LYS A 586 -2.25 -35.99 -11.09
C LYS A 586 -1.28 -35.07 -10.36
N LEU A 587 -1.71 -34.45 -9.27
CA LEU A 587 -0.91 -33.53 -8.46
C LEU A 587 -0.09 -34.25 -7.37
N GLN A 588 -0.67 -35.26 -6.71
CA GLN A 588 -0.08 -35.98 -5.57
C GLN A 588 1.34 -36.53 -5.81
N PRO A 589 1.70 -37.09 -7.00
CA PRO A 589 3.07 -37.57 -7.24
C PRO A 589 4.17 -36.49 -7.19
N TYR A 590 3.79 -35.21 -7.26
CA TYR A 590 4.70 -34.06 -7.25
C TYR A 590 4.72 -33.34 -5.89
N LEU A 591 3.84 -33.70 -4.95
CA LEU A 591 3.80 -33.11 -3.61
C LEU A 591 4.90 -33.70 -2.72
N LYS A 592 5.61 -32.86 -1.96
CA LYS A 592 6.65 -33.32 -1.04
C LYS A 592 6.02 -34.13 0.11
N PRO A 593 6.47 -35.37 0.38
CA PRO A 593 5.95 -36.17 1.48
C PRO A 593 6.29 -35.54 2.85
N VAL A 594 5.67 -36.06 3.91
CA VAL A 594 6.25 -35.93 5.25
C VAL A 594 7.47 -36.85 5.31
N GLU A 595 8.65 -36.29 5.56
CA GLU A 595 9.82 -37.12 5.87
C GLU A 595 9.58 -37.81 7.23
N ALA A 596 9.73 -39.13 7.28
CA ALA A 596 9.73 -39.85 8.56
C ALA A 596 10.94 -39.39 9.40
N ASP A 597 10.71 -39.11 10.69
CA ASP A 597 11.53 -38.29 11.62
C ASP A 597 12.95 -38.83 11.94
N SER A 598 13.42 -39.79 11.16
CA SER A 598 14.67 -40.54 11.23
C SER A 598 15.96 -39.71 11.06
N LYS A 599 15.90 -38.44 10.67
CA LYS A 599 17.10 -37.62 10.35
C LYS A 599 17.30 -36.35 11.18
N ARG A 600 16.42 -36.02 12.13
CA ARG A 600 16.69 -34.96 13.14
C ARG A 600 17.57 -35.43 14.30
N LYS A 601 18.63 -36.19 14.00
CA LYS A 601 19.71 -36.58 14.93
C LYS A 601 21.07 -36.73 14.22
N LYS A 602 21.75 -35.61 14.03
CA LYS A 602 23.23 -35.48 14.12
C LYS A 602 23.61 -34.00 14.24
#